data_AF-A0A947R2D8-F1
#
_entry.id   AF-A0A947R2D8-F1
#
_cell.length_a   1.000
_cell.length_b   1.000
_cell.length_c   1.000
_cell.angle_alpha   90.00
_cell.angle_beta   90.00
_cell.angle_gamma   90.00
#
_symmetry.space_group_name_H-M   'P 1'
#
loop_
_entity.id
_entity.type
_entity.pdbx_description
1 polymer ?
#
loop_
_entity_poly.entity_id
_entity_poly.type
_entity_poly.pdbx_seq_one_letter_code
_entity_poly.pdbx_strand_id
1 'polypeptide(L)'
;MKYHREGTDRRKRNRYRLQQGAYAAFSPYYIKLGPIVNISLGGFACHYFIDRDQRDDLVEPYVSLRNNQFFIRDIPVKGVCNFEINMEESHYLKMMYCGVQFGQLTFEQFKAIDEFIIYNTLDILSDRRSAIQRRSRKDQSARLDLPRYSSFETPVDMNRRSRNERRNTTIN
;
A
#
# COMPACT_ATOMS: atom_id res chain seq x y z
N MET A 1 -25.55 -17.99 30.61
CA MET A 1 -25.31 -18.74 29.35
C MET A 1 -24.76 -17.78 28.30
N LYS A 2 -23.49 -17.94 27.88
CA LYS A 2 -22.87 -17.15 26.81
C LYS A 2 -22.72 -18.06 25.58
N TYR A 3 -23.35 -17.71 24.47
CA TYR A 3 -23.17 -18.42 23.21
C TYR A 3 -21.80 -18.07 22.61
N HIS A 4 -20.86 -19.02 22.61
CA HIS A 4 -19.74 -19.00 21.68
C HIS A 4 -20.30 -19.32 20.28
N ARG A 5 -20.46 -18.30 19.42
CA ARG A 5 -20.54 -18.56 17.98
C ARG A 5 -19.11 -18.79 17.51
N GLU A 6 -18.71 -20.05 17.42
CA GLU A 6 -17.60 -20.44 16.54
C GLU A 6 -18.01 -20.04 15.12
N GLY A 7 -17.47 -18.92 14.65
CA GLY A 7 -17.65 -18.49 13.27
C GLY A 7 -16.86 -19.43 12.37
N THR A 8 -17.50 -20.47 11.85
CA THR A 8 -16.94 -21.25 10.75
C THR A 8 -16.65 -20.32 9.58
N ASP A 9 -15.43 -20.38 9.03
CA ASP A 9 -15.08 -19.62 7.85
C ASP A 9 -16.01 -20.04 6.70
N ARG A 10 -16.89 -19.11 6.28
CA ARG A 10 -17.87 -19.36 5.22
C ARG A 10 -17.24 -19.27 3.83
N ARG A 11 -15.97 -18.87 3.71
CA ARG A 11 -15.33 -18.60 2.43
C ARG A 11 -14.64 -19.85 1.90
N LYS A 12 -14.95 -20.21 0.65
CA LYS A 12 -14.33 -21.34 -0.04
C LYS A 12 -12.95 -21.02 -0.65
N ARG A 13 -12.58 -19.73 -0.76
CA ARG A 13 -11.37 -19.28 -1.45
C ARG A 13 -10.72 -18.09 -0.74
N ASN A 14 -9.39 -18.10 -0.69
CA ASN A 14 -8.59 -17.00 -0.18
C ASN A 14 -8.78 -15.75 -1.07
N ARG A 15 -8.82 -14.58 -0.41
CA ARG A 15 -8.89 -13.28 -1.06
C ARG A 15 -7.55 -12.58 -0.93
N TYR A 16 -7.08 -12.05 -2.04
CA TYR A 16 -5.83 -11.34 -2.14
C TYR A 16 -6.10 -9.85 -2.24
N ARG A 17 -5.42 -9.07 -1.42
CA ARG A 17 -5.40 -7.60 -1.56
C ARG A 17 -4.49 -7.26 -2.72
N LEU A 18 -4.98 -6.44 -3.65
CA LEU A 18 -4.21 -6.03 -4.82
C LEU A 18 -3.36 -4.79 -4.50
N GLN A 19 -2.24 -4.66 -5.21
CA GLN A 19 -1.46 -3.42 -5.30
C GLN A 19 -2.35 -2.26 -5.82
N GLN A 20 -1.95 -1.02 -5.56
CA GLN A 20 -2.65 0.14 -6.14
C GLN A 20 -2.60 0.08 -7.67
N GLY A 21 -3.68 0.51 -8.33
CA GLY A 21 -3.74 0.56 -9.81
C GLY A 21 -4.62 -0.51 -10.46
N ALA A 22 -5.20 -1.43 -9.69
CA ALA A 22 -6.21 -2.37 -10.18
C ALA A 22 -7.63 -1.80 -10.03
N TYR A 23 -8.38 -1.76 -11.13
CA TYR A 23 -9.72 -1.17 -11.21
C TYR A 23 -10.73 -2.12 -11.83
N ALA A 24 -11.98 -1.98 -11.40
CA ALA A 24 -13.14 -2.65 -11.97
C ALA A 24 -14.07 -1.61 -12.61
N ALA A 25 -14.57 -1.92 -13.80
CA ALA A 25 -15.55 -1.12 -14.53
C ALA A 25 -16.77 -2.00 -14.85
N PHE A 26 -17.92 -1.68 -14.28
CA PHE A 26 -19.16 -2.44 -14.52
C PHE A 26 -19.76 -2.07 -15.86
N SER A 27 -20.31 -3.04 -16.60
CA SER A 27 -20.92 -2.83 -17.92
C SER A 27 -22.33 -3.42 -17.97
N PRO A 28 -23.24 -2.84 -18.78
CA PRO A 28 -22.98 -2.04 -19.98
C PRO A 28 -22.87 -0.52 -19.79
N TYR A 29 -23.23 0.03 -18.63
CA TYR A 29 -23.37 1.49 -18.49
C TYR A 29 -22.08 2.18 -18.05
N TYR A 30 -21.13 1.45 -17.47
CA TYR A 30 -19.83 2.01 -17.05
C TYR A 30 -19.93 3.16 -16.06
N ILE A 31 -21.06 3.23 -15.35
CA ILE A 31 -21.30 4.25 -14.31
C ILE A 31 -20.50 3.89 -13.06
N LYS A 32 -20.35 2.60 -12.77
CA LYS A 32 -19.60 2.12 -11.60
C LYS A 32 -18.18 1.76 -12.01
N LEU A 33 -17.24 2.62 -11.63
CA LEU A 33 -15.81 2.41 -11.80
C LEU A 33 -15.12 2.64 -10.46
N GLY A 34 -14.18 1.76 -10.12
CA GLY A 34 -13.28 2.09 -9.03
C GLY A 34 -12.32 0.98 -8.61
N PRO A 35 -11.51 1.24 -7.58
CA PRO A 35 -10.40 0.39 -7.23
C PRO A 35 -10.87 -0.93 -6.62
N ILE A 36 -10.18 -2.01 -6.98
CA ILE A 36 -10.43 -3.34 -6.41
C ILE A 36 -9.77 -3.43 -5.03
N VAL A 37 -10.56 -3.75 -4.02
CA VAL A 37 -10.12 -3.92 -2.62
C VAL A 37 -9.43 -5.26 -2.42
N ASN A 38 -10.07 -6.31 -2.93
CA ASN A 38 -9.55 -7.68 -2.90
C ASN A 38 -10.21 -8.53 -3.98
N ILE A 39 -9.53 -9.61 -4.37
CA ILE A 39 -10.00 -10.53 -5.40
C ILE A 39 -9.67 -11.98 -5.03
N SER A 40 -10.47 -12.90 -5.56
CA SER A 40 -10.25 -14.34 -5.56
C SER A 40 -10.72 -14.89 -6.90
N LEU A 41 -10.42 -16.17 -7.20
CA LEU A 41 -10.97 -16.84 -8.38
C LEU A 41 -12.51 -16.93 -8.39
N GLY A 42 -13.18 -16.65 -7.27
CA GLY A 42 -14.65 -16.71 -7.17
C GLY A 42 -15.35 -15.35 -7.28
N GLY A 43 -14.60 -14.25 -7.25
CA GLY A 43 -15.16 -12.91 -7.22
C GLY A 43 -14.24 -11.92 -6.51
N PHE A 44 -14.66 -10.67 -6.46
CA PHE A 44 -13.86 -9.57 -5.91
C PHE A 44 -14.75 -8.60 -5.14
N ALA A 45 -14.11 -7.66 -4.46
CA ALA A 45 -14.77 -6.48 -3.93
C ALA A 45 -14.05 -5.23 -4.41
N CYS A 46 -14.80 -4.17 -4.65
CA CYS A 46 -14.30 -2.87 -5.08
C CYS A 46 -15.00 -1.73 -4.36
N HIS A 47 -14.39 -0.55 -4.45
CA HIS A 47 -15.06 0.70 -4.18
C HIS A 47 -15.51 1.36 -5.48
N TYR A 48 -16.54 2.18 -5.42
CA TYR A 48 -16.87 3.16 -6.47
C TYR A 48 -17.58 4.37 -5.86
N PHE A 49 -17.71 5.43 -6.65
CA PHE A 49 -18.46 6.62 -6.28
C PHE A 49 -19.73 6.72 -7.11
N ILE A 50 -20.79 7.21 -6.48
CA ILE A 50 -22.04 7.59 -7.14
C ILE A 50 -22.57 8.88 -6.52
N ASP A 51 -23.44 9.56 -7.26
CA ASP A 51 -24.17 10.71 -6.74
C ASP A 51 -25.03 10.29 -5.54
N ARG A 52 -25.08 11.16 -4.52
CA ARG A 52 -25.78 10.87 -3.26
C ARG A 52 -27.27 10.59 -3.50
N ASP A 53 -27.87 11.30 -4.44
CA ASP A 53 -29.29 11.20 -4.81
C ASP A 53 -29.61 9.98 -5.70
N GLN A 54 -28.58 9.31 -6.23
CA GLN A 54 -28.76 8.14 -7.09
C GLN A 54 -29.09 6.90 -6.23
N ARG A 55 -30.16 6.18 -6.61
CA ARG A 55 -30.46 4.84 -6.09
C ARG A 55 -29.54 3.82 -6.73
N ASP A 56 -29.08 2.87 -5.94
CA ASP A 56 -27.98 1.99 -6.32
C ASP A 56 -28.28 0.52 -6.04
N ASP A 57 -29.43 0.10 -6.55
CA ASP A 57 -30.04 -1.16 -6.16
C ASP A 57 -29.58 -2.33 -7.06
N LEU A 58 -28.94 -2.02 -8.20
CA LEU A 58 -28.58 -3.00 -9.23
C LEU A 58 -27.09 -3.00 -9.53
N VAL A 59 -26.43 -4.13 -9.26
CA VAL A 59 -25.10 -4.41 -9.80
C VAL A 59 -25.26 -4.78 -11.28
N GLU A 60 -24.52 -4.10 -12.16
CA GLU A 60 -24.57 -4.41 -13.59
C GLU A 60 -24.07 -5.85 -13.84
N PRO A 61 -24.58 -6.54 -14.88
CA PRO A 61 -24.37 -7.98 -15.05
C PRO A 61 -22.93 -8.36 -15.42
N TYR A 62 -22.14 -7.41 -15.89
CA TYR A 62 -20.78 -7.64 -16.34
C TYR A 62 -19.78 -6.67 -15.72
N VAL A 63 -18.52 -7.07 -15.70
CA VAL A 63 -17.41 -6.23 -15.28
C VAL A 63 -16.19 -6.45 -16.17
N SER A 64 -15.42 -5.39 -16.37
CA SER A 64 -14.06 -5.46 -16.89
C SER A 64 -13.06 -5.14 -15.78
N LEU A 65 -12.01 -5.95 -15.67
CA LEU A 65 -10.91 -5.75 -14.72
C LEU A 65 -9.70 -5.21 -15.46
N ARG A 66 -9.05 -4.19 -14.90
CA ARG A 66 -7.89 -3.56 -15.51
C ARG A 66 -6.80 -3.27 -14.49
N ASN A 67 -5.55 -3.46 -14.91
CA ASN A 67 -4.40 -2.79 -14.33
C ASN A 67 -3.45 -2.36 -15.46
N ASN A 68 -2.21 -1.99 -15.15
CA ASN A 68 -1.26 -1.52 -16.15
C ASN A 68 -0.85 -2.59 -17.19
N GLN A 69 -0.98 -3.87 -16.87
CA GLN A 69 -0.53 -4.97 -17.75
C GLN A 69 -1.67 -5.83 -18.30
N PHE A 70 -2.82 -5.82 -17.63
CA PHE A 70 -3.93 -6.71 -17.92
C PHE A 70 -5.20 -5.92 -18.17
N PHE A 71 -5.99 -6.44 -19.10
CA PHE A 71 -7.36 -6.01 -19.32
C PHE A 71 -8.21 -7.24 -19.63
N ILE A 72 -9.15 -7.54 -18.75
CA ILE A 72 -10.08 -8.67 -18.88
C ILE A 72 -11.48 -8.08 -19.02
N ARG A 73 -12.20 -8.46 -20.08
CA ARG A 73 -13.51 -7.89 -20.40
C ARG A 73 -14.66 -8.83 -20.11
N ASP A 74 -15.82 -8.21 -19.93
CA ASP A 74 -17.15 -8.83 -19.98
C ASP A 74 -17.27 -10.07 -19.10
N ILE A 75 -16.70 -9.99 -17.89
CA ILE A 75 -16.80 -11.05 -16.90
C ILE A 75 -18.21 -11.01 -16.31
N PRO A 76 -19.00 -12.09 -16.42
CA PRO A 76 -20.32 -12.13 -15.82
C PRO A 76 -20.20 -12.08 -14.29
N VAL A 77 -21.03 -11.27 -13.65
CA VAL A 77 -21.02 -11.07 -12.20
C VAL A 77 -22.42 -11.05 -11.60
N LYS A 78 -22.49 -11.39 -10.32
CA LYS A 78 -23.67 -11.21 -9.48
C LYS A 78 -23.29 -10.44 -8.23
N GLY A 79 -24.08 -9.41 -7.90
CA GLY A 79 -23.95 -8.69 -6.64
C GLY A 79 -24.17 -9.59 -5.43
N VAL A 80 -23.25 -9.53 -4.46
CA VAL A 80 -23.34 -10.24 -3.16
C VAL A 80 -23.63 -9.25 -2.04
N CYS A 81 -23.00 -8.09 -2.07
CA CYS A 81 -23.29 -6.99 -1.15
C CYS A 81 -23.04 -5.65 -1.84
N ASN A 82 -23.86 -4.66 -1.53
CA ASN A 82 -23.67 -3.28 -1.95
C ASN A 82 -24.10 -2.36 -0.80
N PHE A 83 -23.20 -1.53 -0.27
CA PHE A 83 -23.52 -0.63 0.84
C PHE A 83 -22.61 0.62 0.85
N GLU A 84 -23.13 1.72 1.36
CA GLU A 84 -22.37 2.96 1.55
C GLU A 84 -21.30 2.78 2.62
N ILE A 85 -20.09 3.29 2.34
CA ILE A 85 -19.04 3.44 3.34
C ILE A 85 -18.97 4.92 3.69
N ASN A 86 -19.07 5.22 4.98
CA ASN A 86 -19.01 6.60 5.47
C ASN A 86 -17.72 7.28 5.02
N MET A 87 -17.88 8.31 4.19
CA MET A 87 -16.88 9.36 4.00
C MET A 87 -17.40 10.60 4.70
N GLU A 88 -16.62 11.12 5.64
CA GLU A 88 -17.05 12.23 6.50
C GLU A 88 -17.23 13.57 5.75
N GLU A 89 -16.87 13.66 4.46
CA GLU A 89 -16.58 14.97 3.84
C GLU A 89 -17.21 15.24 2.45
N SER A 90 -18.07 14.36 1.92
CA SER A 90 -18.64 14.56 0.57
C SER A 90 -20.15 14.81 0.58
N HIS A 91 -20.56 16.03 0.21
CA HIS A 91 -21.97 16.41 0.08
C HIS A 91 -22.63 15.87 -1.20
N TYR A 92 -21.85 15.67 -2.27
CA TYR A 92 -22.37 15.32 -3.59
C TYR A 92 -22.23 13.84 -3.92
N LEU A 93 -21.13 13.21 -3.49
CA LEU A 93 -20.82 11.83 -3.78
C LEU A 93 -20.85 10.97 -2.52
N LYS A 94 -21.34 9.74 -2.65
CA LYS A 94 -21.15 8.68 -1.66
C LYS A 94 -20.21 7.62 -2.21
N MET A 95 -19.34 7.09 -1.34
CA MET A 95 -18.50 5.95 -1.66
C MET A 95 -19.25 4.67 -1.32
N MET A 96 -19.26 3.73 -2.25
CA MET A 96 -19.90 2.43 -2.10
C MET A 96 -18.86 1.33 -1.96
N TYR A 97 -19.16 0.32 -1.14
CA TYR A 97 -18.54 -0.99 -1.18
C TYR A 97 -19.41 -1.94 -1.98
N CYS A 98 -18.84 -2.57 -2.99
CA CYS A 98 -19.52 -3.62 -3.74
C CYS A 98 -18.70 -4.89 -3.73
N GLY A 99 -19.32 -5.97 -3.25
CA GLY A 99 -18.79 -7.32 -3.33
C GLY A 99 -19.58 -8.10 -4.36
N VAL A 100 -18.88 -8.76 -5.27
CA VAL A 100 -19.49 -9.54 -6.35
C VAL A 100 -18.91 -10.94 -6.41
N GLN A 101 -19.72 -11.85 -6.95
CA GLN A 101 -19.33 -13.20 -7.31
C GLN A 101 -19.25 -13.30 -8.83
N PHE A 102 -18.23 -13.98 -9.34
CA PHE A 102 -18.17 -14.31 -10.76
C PHE A 102 -19.26 -15.33 -11.10
N GLY A 103 -19.90 -15.13 -12.25
CA GLY A 103 -20.83 -16.08 -12.85
C GLY A 103 -20.09 -17.26 -13.48
N GLN A 104 -20.68 -17.80 -14.55
CA GLN A 104 -20.03 -18.84 -15.33
C GLN A 104 -18.94 -18.22 -16.20
N LEU A 105 -17.69 -18.54 -15.88
CA LEU A 105 -16.52 -18.05 -16.62
C LEU A 105 -16.19 -19.00 -17.77
N THR A 106 -15.70 -18.45 -18.89
CA THR A 106 -14.99 -19.26 -19.88
C THR A 106 -13.63 -19.70 -19.33
N PHE A 107 -13.01 -20.69 -19.97
CA PHE A 107 -11.68 -21.14 -19.57
C PHE A 107 -10.64 -20.01 -19.70
N GLU A 108 -10.75 -19.19 -20.75
CA GLU A 108 -9.87 -18.04 -21.01
C GLU A 108 -10.04 -16.96 -19.94
N GLN A 109 -11.28 -16.63 -19.57
CA GLN A 109 -11.55 -15.68 -18.49
C GLN A 109 -11.02 -16.19 -17.15
N PHE A 110 -11.24 -17.48 -16.85
CA PHE A 110 -10.72 -18.09 -15.63
C PHE A 110 -9.20 -18.01 -15.57
N LYS A 111 -8.50 -18.40 -16.65
CA LYS A 111 -7.04 -18.34 -16.75
C LYS A 111 -6.52 -16.90 -16.63
N ALA A 112 -7.15 -15.94 -17.31
CA ALA A 112 -6.77 -14.54 -17.25
C ALA A 112 -6.94 -13.95 -15.84
N ILE A 113 -8.01 -14.33 -15.12
CA ILE A 113 -8.22 -13.91 -13.73
C ILE A 113 -7.15 -14.51 -12.82
N ASP A 114 -6.78 -15.78 -13.02
CA ASP A 114 -5.72 -16.42 -12.23
C ASP A 114 -4.36 -15.70 -12.43
N GLU A 115 -3.98 -15.45 -13.68
CA GLU A 115 -2.77 -14.69 -14.03
C GLU A 115 -2.81 -13.26 -13.47
N PHE A 116 -3.97 -12.61 -13.54
CA PHE A 116 -4.18 -11.28 -12.95
C PHE A 116 -3.94 -11.30 -11.43
N ILE A 117 -4.47 -12.29 -10.72
CA ILE A 117 -4.26 -12.42 -9.27
C ILE A 117 -2.78 -12.65 -8.98
N ILE A 118 -2.13 -13.56 -9.70
CA ILE A 118 -0.71 -13.89 -9.52
C ILE A 118 0.16 -12.65 -9.74
N TYR A 119 -0.03 -11.92 -10.84
CA TYR A 119 0.77 -10.74 -11.14
C TYR A 119 0.65 -9.67 -10.05
N ASN A 120 -0.57 -9.34 -9.63
CA ASN A 120 -0.81 -8.31 -8.63
C ASN A 120 -0.45 -8.74 -7.19
N THR A 121 -0.17 -10.03 -6.96
CA THR A 121 0.26 -10.56 -5.66
C THR A 121 1.76 -10.87 -5.58
N LEU A 122 2.39 -11.24 -6.70
CA LEU A 122 3.85 -11.43 -6.77
C LEU A 122 4.61 -10.13 -6.56
N ASP A 123 4.05 -9.00 -7.00
CA ASP A 123 4.65 -7.70 -6.75
C ASP A 123 4.69 -7.35 -5.24
N ILE A 124 3.82 -7.97 -4.43
CA ILE A 124 3.87 -7.85 -2.96
C ILE A 124 5.13 -8.53 -2.40
N LEU A 125 5.62 -9.60 -3.04
CA LEU A 125 6.81 -10.34 -2.61
C LEU A 125 8.10 -9.64 -3.04
N SER A 126 8.14 -9.03 -4.23
CA SER A 126 9.29 -8.24 -4.72
C SER A 126 9.47 -6.96 -3.88
N ASP A 127 8.38 -6.25 -3.57
CA ASP A 127 8.44 -5.02 -2.75
C ASP A 127 8.84 -5.30 -1.30
N ARG A 128 8.34 -6.39 -0.71
CA ARG A 128 8.74 -6.79 0.66
C ARG A 128 10.23 -7.13 0.75
N ARG A 129 10.79 -7.82 -0.25
CA ARG A 129 12.24 -8.09 -0.32
C ARG A 129 13.05 -6.78 -0.39
N SER A 130 12.58 -5.83 -1.20
CA SER A 130 13.20 -4.51 -1.35
C SER A 130 13.13 -3.66 -0.07
N ALA A 131 12.01 -3.72 0.66
CA ALA A 131 11.83 -3.01 1.93
C ALA A 131 12.69 -3.60 3.06
N ILE A 132 12.84 -4.93 3.12
CA ILE A 132 13.71 -5.62 4.08
C ILE A 132 15.18 -5.26 3.84
N GLN A 133 15.63 -5.24 2.57
CA GLN A 133 17.00 -4.82 2.23
C GLN A 133 17.28 -3.35 2.58
N ARG A 134 16.30 -2.45 2.40
CA ARG A 134 16.44 -1.04 2.79
C ARG A 134 16.55 -0.84 4.30
N ARG A 135 15.80 -1.62 5.10
CA ARG A 135 15.92 -1.61 6.57
C ARG A 135 17.28 -2.13 7.04
N SER A 136 17.76 -3.24 6.46
CA SER A 136 19.09 -3.78 6.76
C SER A 136 20.23 -2.81 6.46
N ARG A 137 20.10 -1.97 5.42
CA ARG A 137 21.10 -0.92 5.10
C ARG A 137 21.03 0.26 6.07
N LYS A 138 19.83 0.66 6.52
CA LYS A 138 19.69 1.72 7.55
C LYS A 138 20.24 1.28 8.91
N ASP A 139 20.06 0.02 9.28
CA ASP A 139 20.63 -0.53 10.52
C ASP A 139 22.16 -0.68 10.44
N GLN A 140 22.71 -0.92 9.25
CA GLN A 140 24.16 -0.89 9.02
C GLN A 140 24.75 0.53 9.01
N SER A 141 24.05 1.52 8.44
CA SER A 141 24.50 2.92 8.51
C SER A 141 24.41 3.50 9.92
N ALA A 142 23.38 3.14 10.69
CA ALA A 142 23.25 3.56 12.09
C ALA A 142 24.31 2.94 13.04
N ARG A 143 24.98 1.86 12.63
CA ARG A 143 26.11 1.26 13.36
C ARG A 143 27.47 1.89 13.05
N LEU A 144 27.57 2.72 12.01
CA LEU A 144 28.82 3.37 11.60
C LEU A 144 28.98 4.80 12.16
N ASP A 145 27.94 5.35 12.79
CA ASP A 145 27.98 6.67 13.46
C ASP A 145 28.27 6.55 14.97
N LEU A 146 29.26 5.74 15.35
CA LEU A 146 29.88 5.89 16.67
C LEU A 146 30.90 7.05 16.58
N PRO A 147 30.80 8.09 17.42
CA PRO A 147 31.76 9.18 17.39
C PRO A 147 33.15 8.62 17.70
N ARG A 148 34.08 8.77 16.73
CA ARG A 148 35.51 8.60 17.00
C ARG A 148 35.88 9.67 18.03
N TYR A 149 36.11 9.25 19.26
CA TYR A 149 36.73 10.09 20.27
C TYR A 149 38.13 10.48 19.76
N SER A 150 38.26 11.70 19.27
CA SER A 150 39.54 12.31 18.94
C SER A 150 40.17 12.80 20.23
N SER A 151 41.05 11.98 20.80
CA SER A 151 42.09 12.42 21.73
C SER A 151 42.90 13.55 21.09
N PHE A 152 43.00 14.71 21.76
CA PHE A 152 44.17 15.61 21.86
C PHE A 152 43.71 17.01 22.33
N GLU A 153 43.63 17.20 23.65
CA GLU A 153 43.89 18.51 24.26
C GLU A 153 45.05 18.33 25.23
N THR A 154 46.21 18.89 24.89
CA THR A 154 47.35 19.01 25.79
C THR A 154 47.13 20.17 26.76
N PRO A 155 47.53 20.05 28.04
CA PRO A 155 47.25 21.08 29.05
C PRO A 155 48.12 22.32 28.88
N VAL A 156 47.51 23.48 29.11
CA VAL A 156 48.20 24.78 29.26
C VAL A 156 48.95 24.77 30.59
N ASP A 157 50.27 24.78 30.51
CA ASP A 157 51.17 24.77 31.66
C ASP A 157 51.35 26.21 32.20
N MET A 158 50.69 26.52 33.32
CA MET A 158 51.04 27.65 34.18
C MET A 158 52.19 27.23 35.10
N ASN A 159 53.43 27.65 34.81
CA ASN A 159 54.34 28.14 35.85
C ASN A 159 55.67 28.74 35.36
N ARG A 160 56.05 29.79 36.10
CA ARG A 160 57.42 30.18 36.50
C ARG A 160 58.36 30.92 35.52
N ARG A 161 58.47 32.22 35.85
CA ARG A 161 59.69 32.88 36.39
C ARG A 161 60.89 33.09 35.44
N SER A 162 61.00 34.37 35.05
CA SER A 162 62.17 35.25 35.25
C SER A 162 63.55 34.76 34.76
N ARG A 163 64.12 35.46 33.76
CA ARG A 163 65.50 35.93 33.83
C ARG A 163 65.86 36.95 32.74
N ASN A 164 66.28 38.11 33.24
CA ASN A 164 67.35 38.99 32.77
C ASN A 164 67.26 39.63 31.37
N GLU A 165 66.74 40.85 31.39
CA GLU A 165 67.34 41.99 30.68
C GLU A 165 68.84 42.08 30.99
N ARG A 166 69.67 42.08 29.96
CA ARG A 166 70.95 42.82 29.94
C ARG A 166 71.30 43.28 28.53
N ARG A 167 71.37 44.61 28.41
CA ARG A 167 72.39 45.41 27.72
C ARG A 167 72.33 45.38 26.19
N ASN A 168 71.97 46.50 25.55
CA ASN A 168 72.85 47.59 25.09
C ASN A 168 72.58 47.67 23.57
N THR A 169 72.51 48.77 22.83
CA THR A 169 73.03 50.14 22.96
C THR A 169 72.41 50.91 21.78
N THR A 170 72.14 52.22 21.99
CA THR A 170 72.45 53.38 21.12
C THR A 170 72.20 53.24 19.60
N ILE A 171 71.56 54.19 18.93
CA ILE A 171 72.13 55.48 18.53
C ILE A 171 71.00 56.41 18.04
N ASN A 172 71.20 57.70 18.32
CA ASN A 172 70.44 58.88 17.88
C ASN A 172 70.02 58.89 16.42
#